data_AF-A0A0M3KAB1-F1
#
_entry.id   AF-A0A0M3KAB1-F1
#
_cell.length_a   1.000
_cell.length_b   1.000
_cell.length_c   1.000
_cell.angle_alpha   90.00
_cell.angle_beta   90.00
_cell.angle_gamma   90.00
#
_symmetry.space_group_name_H-M   'P 1'
#
loop_
_entity.id
_entity.type
_entity.pdbx_description
1 polymer ?
#
loop_
_entity_poly.entity_id
_entity_poly.type
_entity_poly.pdbx_seq_one_letter_code
_entity_poly.pdbx_strand_id
1 'polypeptide(L)'
;MAPDNLKDLLLGNQTDAEFEQNIAEFERLAAYIETENADVDVETKPAELPGQMQKIRNDQVMNMAGGYVFQVNDLNRIRRFLILGTEGGTYYATEKELTMDNVKAMCEIIEKGLILVFVVGGCR
;
A
#
# COMPACT_ATOMS: atom_id res chain seq x y z
N MET A 1 -2.25 41.39 -2.40
CA MET A 1 -2.06 41.30 -0.93
C MET A 1 -1.81 39.84 -0.62
N ALA A 2 -0.68 39.51 -0.01
CA ALA A 2 -0.42 38.15 0.46
C ALA A 2 -1.30 37.86 1.69
N PRO A 3 -1.76 36.62 1.91
CA PRO A 3 -2.55 36.29 3.09
C PRO A 3 -1.70 36.49 4.35
N ASP A 4 -2.24 37.23 5.33
CA ASP A 4 -1.52 37.65 6.54
C ASP A 4 -1.33 36.51 7.56
N ASN A 5 -1.96 35.35 7.36
CA ASN A 5 -1.79 34.19 8.21
C ASN A 5 -2.01 32.86 7.46
N LEU A 6 -1.46 31.78 8.04
CA LEU A 6 -1.54 30.41 7.50
C LEU A 6 -2.99 29.89 7.40
N LYS A 7 -3.90 30.39 8.26
CA LYS A 7 -5.32 30.00 8.19
C LYS A 7 -5.96 30.54 6.92
N ASP A 8 -5.70 31.78 6.54
CA ASP A 8 -6.24 32.41 5.33
C ASP A 8 -5.70 31.74 4.06
N LEU A 9 -4.46 31.23 4.10
CA LEU A 9 -3.85 30.47 3.00
C LEU A 9 -4.44 29.06 2.86
N LEU A 10 -4.72 28.38 3.97
CA LEU A 10 -5.22 27.00 3.99
C LEU A 10 -6.74 26.92 3.78
N LEU A 11 -7.49 27.89 4.28
CA LEU A 11 -8.95 27.89 4.21
C LEU A 11 -9.45 28.51 2.90
N GLY A 12 -8.66 29.37 2.26
CA GLY A 12 -9.11 30.11 1.07
C GLY A 12 -10.42 30.85 1.33
N ASN A 13 -11.02 31.44 0.29
CA ASN A 13 -12.31 32.15 0.43
C ASN A 13 -13.50 31.18 0.58
N GLN A 14 -13.31 29.98 1.12
CA GLN A 14 -14.42 29.09 1.44
C GLN A 14 -15.26 29.79 2.49
N THR A 15 -16.42 30.27 2.07
CA THR A 15 -17.36 30.89 3.00
C THR A 15 -17.66 29.89 4.10
N ASP A 16 -17.65 30.33 5.35
CA ASP A 16 -17.92 29.46 6.52
C ASP A 16 -19.16 28.57 6.28
N ALA A 17 -20.15 29.08 5.54
CA ALA A 17 -21.35 28.36 5.12
C ALA A 17 -21.10 27.10 4.26
N GLU A 18 -20.16 27.10 3.32
CA GLU A 18 -19.81 25.94 2.50
C GLU A 18 -19.07 24.88 3.34
N PHE A 19 -18.22 25.31 4.26
CA PHE A 19 -17.51 24.41 5.16
C PHE A 19 -18.48 23.72 6.14
N GLU A 20 -19.41 24.48 6.71
CA GLU A 20 -20.47 23.93 7.57
C GLU A 20 -21.41 23.00 6.79
N GLN A 21 -21.71 23.29 5.52
CA GLN A 21 -22.48 22.38 4.67
C GLN A 21 -21.74 21.06 4.41
N ASN A 22 -20.43 21.13 4.14
CA ASN A 22 -19.60 19.94 3.96
C ASN A 22 -19.51 19.12 5.24
N ILE A 23 -19.34 19.75 6.41
CA ILE A 23 -19.36 19.05 7.69
C ILE A 23 -20.70 18.34 7.89
N ALA A 24 -21.82 19.04 7.68
CA ALA A 24 -23.15 18.46 7.80
C ALA A 24 -23.42 17.34 6.78
N GLU A 25 -22.80 17.37 5.60
CA GLU A 25 -22.85 16.27 4.64
C GLU A 25 -22.04 15.06 5.12
N PHE A 26 -20.83 15.29 5.65
CA PHE A 26 -19.99 14.23 6.22
C PHE A 26 -20.64 13.55 7.42
N GLU A 27 -21.24 14.32 8.33
CA GLU A 27 -21.95 13.77 9.49
C GLU A 27 -23.19 12.96 9.07
N ARG A 28 -23.91 13.41 8.03
CA ARG A 28 -25.02 12.64 7.45
C ARG A 28 -24.56 11.34 6.82
N LEU A 29 -23.41 11.35 6.14
CA LEU A 29 -22.83 10.14 5.54
C LEU A 29 -22.38 9.15 6.62
N ALA A 30 -21.75 9.65 7.70
CA ALA A 30 -21.36 8.85 8.85
C ALA A 30 -22.59 8.22 9.54
N ALA A 31 -23.64 9.00 9.76
CA ALA A 31 -24.90 8.50 10.32
C ALA A 31 -25.58 7.47 9.41
N TYR A 32 -25.51 7.63 8.08
CA TYR A 32 -25.99 6.65 7.12
C TYR A 32 -25.21 5.33 7.19
N ILE A 33 -23.88 5.40 7.30
CA ILE A 33 -23.04 4.21 7.50
C ILE A 33 -23.35 3.54 8.84
N GLU A 34 -23.55 4.31 9.91
CA GLU A 34 -23.91 3.77 11.23
C GLU A 34 -25.30 3.13 11.25
N THR A 35 -26.24 3.64 10.46
CA THR A 35 -27.60 3.07 10.34
C THR A 35 -27.69 1.88 9.38
N GLU A 36 -26.91 1.85 8.29
CA GLU A 36 -26.77 0.63 7.46
C GLU A 36 -26.08 -0.51 8.20
N ASN A 37 -25.20 -0.21 9.16
CA ASN A 37 -24.59 -1.21 10.03
C ASN A 37 -25.50 -1.64 11.19
N ALA A 38 -26.65 -1.00 11.41
CA ALA A 38 -27.44 -1.20 12.61
C ALA A 38 -28.34 -2.45 12.57
N ASP A 39 -28.91 -2.85 11.43
CA ASP A 39 -29.80 -4.04 11.37
C ASP A 39 -29.94 -4.60 9.94
N VAL A 40 -28.82 -4.79 9.24
CA VAL A 40 -28.81 -5.62 8.03
C VAL A 40 -28.40 -7.03 8.45
N ASP A 41 -29.36 -7.78 8.96
CA ASP A 41 -29.35 -9.25 8.94
C ASP A 41 -29.45 -9.73 7.47
N VAL A 42 -28.55 -9.29 6.60
CA VAL A 42 -28.28 -10.08 5.41
C VAL A 42 -27.56 -11.27 5.95
N GLU A 43 -28.27 -12.40 5.98
CA GLU A 43 -27.74 -13.75 6.03
C GLU A 43 -26.88 -13.98 4.77
N THR A 44 -25.84 -13.15 4.60
CA THR A 44 -24.68 -13.49 3.82
C THR A 44 -24.08 -14.59 4.66
N LYS A 45 -24.40 -15.83 4.34
CA LYS A 45 -23.49 -16.93 4.63
C LYS A 45 -22.14 -16.42 4.17
N PRO A 46 -21.22 -16.00 5.06
CA PRO A 46 -19.97 -15.45 4.60
C PRO A 46 -19.41 -16.58 3.74
N ALA A 47 -19.18 -16.31 2.46
CA ALA A 47 -18.38 -17.23 1.69
C ALA A 47 -17.15 -17.44 2.56
N GLU A 48 -16.96 -18.64 3.11
CA GLU A 48 -15.87 -18.93 4.05
C GLU A 48 -14.59 -18.68 3.27
N LEU A 49 -14.11 -17.45 3.31
CA LEU A 49 -12.93 -17.06 2.58
C LEU A 49 -11.81 -17.84 3.26
N PRO A 50 -11.11 -18.70 2.53
CA PRO A 50 -10.09 -19.54 3.14
C PRO A 50 -9.08 -18.65 3.84
N GLY A 51 -8.74 -18.98 5.08
CA GLY A 51 -7.71 -18.25 5.81
C GLY A 51 -6.37 -18.31 5.08
N GLN A 52 -5.46 -17.38 5.39
CA GLN A 52 -4.14 -17.29 4.75
C GLN A 52 -3.29 -18.58 4.84
N MET A 53 -3.63 -19.48 5.77
CA MET A 53 -2.97 -20.78 5.95
C MET A 53 -3.33 -21.81 4.87
N GLN A 54 -4.32 -21.52 4.03
CA GLN A 54 -4.73 -22.38 2.93
C GLN A 54 -4.30 -21.78 1.58
N LYS A 55 -3.62 -22.59 0.74
CA LYS A 55 -3.30 -22.19 -0.63
C LYS A 55 -4.58 -22.21 -1.46
N ILE A 56 -5.00 -21.05 -1.95
CA ILE A 56 -6.24 -20.89 -2.74
C ILE A 56 -5.92 -20.93 -4.22
N ARG A 57 -4.79 -20.35 -4.63
CA ARG A 57 -4.39 -20.23 -6.04
C ARG A 57 -2.99 -20.77 -6.28
N ASN A 58 -2.75 -21.28 -7.48
CA ASN A 58 -1.48 -21.92 -7.85
C ASN A 58 -0.29 -20.93 -7.84
N ASP A 59 -0.54 -19.65 -8.11
CA ASP A 59 0.42 -18.55 -8.15
C ASP A 59 0.84 -18.02 -6.76
N GLN A 60 0.26 -18.55 -5.69
CA GLN A 60 0.68 -18.22 -4.32
C GLN A 60 1.91 -19.04 -3.88
N VAL A 61 2.77 -18.39 -3.12
CA VAL A 61 3.97 -18.96 -2.49
C VAL A 61 3.86 -18.88 -0.97
N MET A 62 4.48 -19.82 -0.26
CA MET A 62 4.49 -19.81 1.20
C MET A 62 5.49 -18.77 1.72
N ASN A 63 5.08 -17.94 2.67
CA ASN A 63 5.95 -16.99 3.36
C ASN A 63 6.64 -17.63 4.59
N MET A 64 7.56 -16.91 5.22
CA MET A 64 8.29 -17.40 6.41
C MET A 64 7.41 -17.56 7.66
N ALA A 65 6.21 -16.98 7.69
CA ALA A 65 5.24 -17.14 8.76
C ALA A 65 4.30 -18.34 8.55
N GLY A 66 4.46 -19.10 7.44
CA GLY A 66 3.66 -20.29 7.12
C GLY A 66 2.35 -20.02 6.36
N GLY A 67 2.05 -18.76 6.03
CA GLY A 67 0.89 -18.38 5.22
C GLY A 67 1.20 -18.27 3.73
N TYR A 68 0.19 -18.29 2.88
CA TYR A 68 0.33 -18.15 1.42
C TYR A 68 0.13 -16.70 0.96
N VAL A 69 1.07 -16.20 0.16
CA VAL A 69 1.09 -14.83 -0.37
C VAL A 69 1.43 -14.84 -1.86
N PHE A 70 1.23 -13.72 -2.55
CA PHE A 70 1.65 -13.58 -3.95
C PHE A 70 3.11 -13.16 -4.05
N GLN A 71 3.82 -13.76 -5.00
CA GLN A 71 5.19 -13.38 -5.31
C GLN A 71 5.25 -11.95 -5.84
N VAL A 72 6.17 -11.15 -5.30
CA VAL A 72 6.40 -9.77 -5.76
C VAL A 72 7.06 -9.78 -7.13
N ASN A 73 6.59 -8.92 -8.03
CA ASN A 73 7.19 -8.71 -9.34
C ASN A 73 8.65 -8.22 -9.22
N ASP A 74 9.50 -8.68 -10.12
CA ASP A 74 10.94 -8.39 -10.24
C ASP A 74 11.28 -6.90 -10.08
N LEU A 75 10.59 -6.01 -10.81
CA LEU A 75 10.84 -4.56 -10.72
C LEU A 75 10.46 -3.99 -9.34
N ASN A 76 9.41 -4.53 -8.72
CA ASN A 76 9.00 -4.10 -7.38
C ASN A 76 9.98 -4.58 -6.31
N ARG A 77 10.61 -5.75 -6.50
CA ARG A 77 11.69 -6.21 -5.63
C ARG A 77 12.90 -5.28 -5.70
N ILE A 78 13.32 -4.87 -6.90
CA ILE A 78 14.43 -3.92 -7.08
C ILE A 78 14.11 -2.57 -6.42
N ARG A 79 12.90 -2.03 -6.62
CA ARG A 79 12.48 -0.78 -5.98
C ARG A 79 12.55 -0.86 -4.45
N ARG A 80 12.06 -1.95 -3.85
CA ARG A 80 12.13 -2.14 -2.40
C ARG A 80 13.57 -2.20 -1.91
N PHE A 81 14.44 -2.91 -2.63
CA PHE A 81 15.85 -2.97 -2.29
C PHE A 81 16.52 -1.58 -2.34
N LEU A 82 16.23 -0.77 -3.35
CA LEU A 82 16.80 0.58 -3.46
C LEU A 82 16.25 1.57 -2.43
N ILE A 83 14.98 1.44 -2.04
CA ILE A 83 14.32 2.36 -1.09
C ILE A 83 14.61 1.98 0.36
N LEU A 84 14.48 0.70 0.70
CA LEU A 84 14.58 0.20 2.07
C LEU A 84 15.97 -0.30 2.42
N GLY A 85 16.80 -0.62 1.42
CA GLY A 85 18.08 -1.27 1.63
C GLY A 85 17.93 -2.67 2.22
N THR A 86 18.98 -3.14 2.89
CA THR A 86 19.02 -4.42 3.62
C THR A 86 19.61 -4.30 5.02
N GLU A 87 19.89 -3.07 5.46
CA GLU A 87 20.39 -2.75 6.80
C GLU A 87 19.29 -2.98 7.85
N GLY A 88 19.63 -3.54 9.00
CA GLY A 88 18.71 -3.98 10.05
C GLY A 88 18.03 -5.34 9.81
N GLY A 89 18.10 -5.89 8.59
CA GLY A 89 17.47 -7.15 8.22
C GLY A 89 15.95 -7.09 8.33
N THR A 90 15.31 -8.25 8.52
CA THR A 90 13.91 -8.32 8.91
C THR A 90 13.77 -9.17 10.16
N TYR A 91 12.59 -9.14 10.80
CA TYR A 91 12.29 -10.06 11.90
C TYR A 91 12.54 -11.54 11.53
N TYR A 92 12.43 -11.89 10.25
CA TYR A 92 12.53 -13.27 9.78
C TYR A 92 13.86 -13.60 9.08
N ALA A 93 14.72 -12.64 8.80
CA ALA A 93 15.94 -12.85 8.02
C ALA A 93 17.05 -11.87 8.41
N THR A 94 18.29 -12.35 8.46
CA THR A 94 19.45 -11.50 8.74
C THR A 94 19.76 -10.56 7.56
N GLU A 95 20.48 -9.47 7.83
CA GLU A 95 20.95 -8.52 6.81
C GLU A 95 21.69 -9.22 5.66
N LYS A 96 22.57 -10.18 6.00
CA LYS A 96 23.39 -10.90 5.04
C LYS A 96 22.56 -11.79 4.12
N GLU A 97 21.60 -12.52 4.69
CA GLU A 97 20.68 -13.37 3.92
C GLU A 97 19.82 -12.52 2.98
N LEU A 98 19.22 -11.45 3.51
CA LEU A 98 18.38 -10.55 2.74
C LEU A 98 19.16 -9.88 1.60
N THR A 99 20.40 -9.48 1.85
CA THR A 99 21.30 -8.93 0.82
C THR A 99 21.60 -9.96 -0.26
N MET A 100 21.97 -11.18 0.13
CA MET A 100 22.30 -12.23 -0.84
C MET A 100 21.10 -12.63 -1.70
N ASP A 101 19.91 -12.72 -1.10
CA ASP A 101 18.68 -13.07 -1.82
C ASP A 101 18.24 -11.96 -2.78
N ASN A 102 18.41 -10.69 -2.40
CA ASN A 102 18.16 -9.57 -3.29
C ASN A 102 19.17 -9.51 -4.44
N VAL A 103 20.46 -9.74 -4.18
CA VAL A 103 21.50 -9.77 -5.22
C VAL A 103 21.26 -10.90 -6.22
N LYS A 104 20.95 -12.11 -5.75
CA LYS A 104 20.61 -13.25 -6.64
C LYS A 104 19.42 -12.91 -7.55
N ALA A 105 18.36 -12.36 -6.97
CA ALA A 105 17.19 -11.95 -7.75
C ALA A 105 17.55 -10.87 -8.78
N MET A 106 18.44 -9.93 -8.45
CA MET A 106 18.92 -8.95 -9.43
C MET A 106 19.69 -9.58 -10.58
N CYS A 107 20.58 -10.55 -10.30
CA CYS A 107 21.29 -11.30 -11.33
C CYS A 107 20.32 -11.98 -12.29
N GLU A 108 19.31 -12.68 -11.76
CA GLU A 108 18.28 -13.33 -12.58
C GLU A 108 17.49 -12.35 -13.46
N ILE A 109 17.19 -11.15 -12.93
CA ILE A 109 16.46 -10.10 -13.69
C ILE A 109 17.31 -9.56 -14.84
N ILE A 110 18.61 -9.35 -14.59
CA ILE A 110 19.57 -8.91 -15.60
C ILE A 110 19.72 -9.97 -16.70
N GLU A 111 19.83 -11.24 -16.32
CA GLU A 111 19.90 -12.37 -17.26
C GLU A 111 18.65 -12.49 -18.13
N LYS A 112 17.46 -12.20 -17.58
CA LYS A 112 16.19 -12.17 -18.32
C LYS A 112 16.06 -10.97 -19.28
N GLY A 113 17.02 -10.03 -19.28
CA GLY A 113 17.05 -8.90 -20.22
C GLY A 113 16.05 -7.79 -19.93
N LEU A 114 15.52 -7.71 -18.70
CA LEU A 114 14.72 -6.57 -18.25
C LEU A 114 15.64 -5.37 -18.06
N ILE A 115 15.83 -4.59 -19.12
CA ILE A 115 16.66 -3.38 -19.10
C ILE A 115 16.06 -2.41 -18.07
N LEU A 116 16.81 -2.18 -17.00
CA LEU A 116 16.51 -1.19 -15.98
C LEU A 116 16.85 0.21 -16.51
N VAL A 117 16.06 0.74 -17.44
CA VAL A 117 16.22 2.14 -17.89
C VAL A 117 15.63 3.06 -16.81
N PHE A 118 16.45 3.48 -15.86
CA PHE A 118 16.15 4.65 -15.05
C PHE A 118 16.38 5.89 -15.91
N VAL A 119 15.30 6.46 -16.46
CA VAL A 119 15.33 7.85 -16.93
C VAL A 119 15.38 8.72 -15.68
N VAL A 120 16.59 8.97 -15.17
CA VAL A 120 16.81 10.08 -14.24
C VAL A 120 16.67 11.34 -15.09
N GLY A 121 15.50 11.97 -15.01
CA GLY A 121 15.20 13.21 -15.71
C GLY A 121 16.17 14.31 -15.30
N GLY A 122 17.18 14.55 -16.14
CA GLY A 122 17.94 15.79 -16.12
C GLY A 122 17.09 16.88 -16.77
N CYS A 123 16.46 17.72 -15.96
CA CYS A 123 16.08 19.07 -16.40
C CYS A 123 17.35 19.75 -16.92
N ARG A 124 17.36 20.10 -18.21
CA ARG A 124 18.21 21.15 -18.75
C ARG A 124 17.41 22.44 -18.81
#